data_AF-A0A1Q9E3F3-F1
#
_entry.id   AF-A0A1Q9E3F3-F1
#
_cell.length_a   1.000
_cell.length_b   1.000
_cell.length_c   1.000
_cell.angle_alpha   90.00
_cell.angle_beta   90.00
_cell.angle_gamma   90.00
#
_symmetry.space_group_name_H-M   'P 1'
#
loop_
_entity.id
_entity.type
_entity.pdbx_description
1 polymer ?
#
loop_
_entity_poly.entity_id
_entity_poly.type
_entity_poly.pdbx_seq_one_letter_code
_entity_poly.pdbx_strand_id
1 'polypeptide(L)'
;MTMDAVSREELNLFNTFMPSGTGAPSAPSAPSDAREERDSKAPKLENRGKGNPQKEYGSSRGKRNWMDASWGSKWDSSSRQSTWTPDDAELEAVKASIAQMQRLILRHEDAINLQRIETSYVAHMRISTPEAIVTAVHKTAAGWKHAKENNPESLNKPLRATLVTCVFLELRTRVANLTPDQIGKLKELNWYEESTSTWHYVKWSPEHKQLVKDEDREGIATADVLKILDDILRAAPKTNAVARFHPTRPLAQEMSGETVTFLMQFGNHNDHAEKLCTCMDQLCSLSVTQLIGLGVKPDRRDARRRCTVYEIMNVGSLLSAGCLAQGQKELLDAWYL
;
A
#
# COMPACT_ATOMS: atom_id res chain seq x y z
N MET A 1 2.24 -23.08 25.09
CA MET A 1 1.76 -21.93 24.29
C MET A 1 2.45 -22.01 22.94
N THR A 2 1.86 -22.74 22.00
CA THR A 2 2.43 -23.00 20.67
C THR A 2 2.15 -21.82 19.74
N MET A 3 3.21 -21.15 19.29
CA MET A 3 3.19 -20.16 18.20
C MET A 3 2.98 -20.84 16.83
N ASP A 4 1.92 -21.63 16.67
CA ASP A 4 1.69 -22.46 15.47
C ASP A 4 0.95 -21.73 14.32
N ALA A 5 1.32 -20.48 14.03
CA ALA A 5 0.74 -19.77 12.89
C ALA A 5 1.75 -19.00 12.03
N VAL A 6 2.99 -18.86 12.49
CA VAL A 6 4.06 -18.17 11.75
C VAL A 6 5.09 -19.24 11.37
N SER A 7 5.27 -19.48 10.07
CA SER A 7 6.21 -20.50 9.62
C SER A 7 7.61 -20.17 10.15
N ARG A 8 8.43 -21.16 10.53
CA ARG A 8 9.78 -20.94 11.08
C ARG A 8 10.65 -20.04 10.19
N GLU A 9 10.49 -20.15 8.88
CA GLU A 9 11.16 -19.29 7.91
C GLU A 9 10.66 -17.85 7.94
N GLU A 10 9.36 -17.63 8.17
CA GLU A 10 8.82 -16.30 8.37
C GLU A 10 9.34 -15.70 9.68
N LEU A 11 9.34 -16.47 10.79
CA LEU A 11 10.00 -16.08 12.07
C LEU A 11 11.46 -15.72 11.87
N ASN A 12 12.20 -16.47 11.06
CA ASN A 12 13.59 -16.15 10.73
C ASN A 12 13.72 -14.87 9.90
N LEU A 13 12.83 -14.64 8.92
CA LEU A 13 12.77 -13.36 8.20
C LEU A 13 12.45 -12.21 9.17
N PHE A 14 11.50 -12.38 10.09
CA PHE A 14 11.15 -11.37 11.09
C PHE A 14 12.34 -11.03 12.00
N ASN A 15 13.00 -12.04 12.57
CA ASN A 15 14.15 -11.85 13.46
C ASN A 15 15.37 -11.23 12.73
N THR A 16 15.53 -11.51 11.44
CA THR A 16 16.64 -10.95 10.64
C THR A 16 16.43 -9.47 10.32
N PHE A 17 15.17 -9.02 10.18
CA PHE A 17 14.85 -7.71 9.62
C PHE A 17 14.18 -6.72 10.59
N MET A 18 13.79 -7.16 11.79
CA MET A 18 13.17 -6.32 12.84
C MET A 18 14.10 -6.16 14.05
N PRO A 19 14.43 -4.92 14.46
CA PRO A 19 15.40 -4.65 15.52
C PRO A 19 14.90 -5.02 16.94
N SER A 20 13.58 -5.19 17.13
CA SER A 20 13.00 -5.49 18.46
C SER A 20 12.88 -6.99 18.74
N GLY A 21 13.11 -7.86 17.76
CA GLY A 21 12.88 -9.31 17.84
C GLY A 21 14.03 -10.09 18.49
N THR A 22 13.89 -10.37 19.79
CA THR A 22 14.48 -11.50 20.56
C THR A 22 15.91 -11.94 20.21
N GLY A 23 16.87 -11.49 21.02
CA GLY A 23 18.17 -12.15 21.19
C GLY A 23 19.17 -11.87 20.07
N ALA A 24 20.24 -11.15 20.41
CA ALA A 24 21.42 -11.04 19.58
C ALA A 24 21.89 -12.44 19.13
N PRO A 25 22.05 -12.70 17.82
CA PRO A 25 23.03 -13.67 17.40
C PRO A 25 24.38 -13.00 17.59
N SER A 26 25.18 -13.59 18.46
CA SER A 26 26.62 -13.37 18.59
C SER A 26 27.25 -13.14 17.22
N ALA A 27 27.93 -12.01 17.08
CA ALA A 27 28.86 -11.77 15.99
C ALA A 27 29.85 -12.95 15.92
N PRO A 28 30.03 -13.61 14.77
CA PRO A 28 31.20 -14.44 14.57
C PRO A 28 32.39 -13.49 14.51
N SER A 29 33.23 -13.60 15.53
CA SER A 29 34.58 -13.06 15.63
C SER A 29 35.34 -13.13 14.31
N ALA A 30 35.86 -11.97 13.91
CA ALA A 30 36.90 -11.88 12.89
C ALA A 30 38.15 -12.66 13.33
N PRO A 31 38.83 -13.37 12.41
CA PRO A 31 40.26 -13.45 12.42
C PRO A 31 40.85 -12.49 11.38
N SER A 32 41.81 -11.69 11.85
CA SER A 32 42.71 -10.87 11.05
C SER A 32 43.77 -11.73 10.33
N ASP A 33 44.32 -11.12 9.28
CA ASP A 33 45.58 -11.42 8.58
C ASP A 33 45.58 -12.50 7.47
N ALA A 34 45.50 -12.02 6.22
CA ALA A 34 46.64 -12.02 5.30
C ALA A 34 46.36 -11.11 4.08
N ARG A 35 47.32 -10.24 3.76
CA ARG A 35 47.39 -9.42 2.55
C ARG A 35 47.91 -10.27 1.38
N GLU A 36 47.42 -9.98 0.17
CA GLU A 36 47.98 -10.21 -1.19
C GLU A 36 46.77 -10.43 -2.13
N GLU A 37 46.63 -9.94 -3.37
CA GLU A 37 47.44 -9.18 -4.31
C GLU A 37 46.44 -8.70 -5.40
N ARG A 38 46.76 -7.64 -6.15
CA ARG A 38 46.03 -7.26 -7.36
C ARG A 38 46.14 -8.41 -8.38
N ASP A 39 45.10 -8.69 -9.17
CA ASP A 39 44.96 -8.20 -10.54
C ASP A 39 43.86 -8.92 -11.37
N SER A 40 43.37 -8.19 -12.37
CA SER A 40 43.03 -8.64 -13.74
C SER A 40 41.96 -9.71 -14.03
N LYS A 41 40.89 -9.23 -14.68
CA LYS A 41 40.34 -9.68 -15.99
C LYS A 41 40.64 -11.12 -16.43
N ALA A 42 39.58 -11.89 -16.72
CA ALA A 42 39.33 -12.71 -17.93
C ALA A 42 38.27 -13.82 -17.62
N PRO A 43 37.77 -14.63 -18.58
CA PRO A 43 37.66 -14.42 -20.03
C PRO A 43 36.25 -14.70 -20.59
N LYS A 44 36.07 -14.17 -21.80
CA LYS A 44 35.02 -14.49 -22.77
C LYS A 44 35.35 -15.82 -23.45
N LEU A 45 34.41 -16.76 -23.50
CA LEU A 45 34.55 -18.05 -24.17
C LEU A 45 34.59 -17.88 -25.71
N GLU A 46 35.60 -18.50 -26.33
CA GLU A 46 35.82 -18.60 -27.77
C GLU A 46 35.26 -19.90 -28.37
N ASN A 47 34.58 -19.73 -29.50
CA ASN A 47 34.66 -20.47 -30.77
C ASN A 47 34.90 -21.99 -30.81
N ARG A 48 34.03 -22.67 -31.57
CA ARG A 48 34.43 -23.77 -32.46
C ARG A 48 33.59 -23.81 -33.74
N GLY A 49 34.27 -23.72 -34.89
CA GLY A 49 33.73 -24.11 -36.21
C GLY A 49 34.06 -23.17 -37.38
N LYS A 50 35.24 -23.35 -38.00
CA LYS A 50 35.62 -22.75 -39.30
C LYS A 50 35.38 -23.76 -40.44
N GLY A 51 34.86 -23.27 -41.57
CA GLY A 51 34.91 -23.91 -42.89
C GLY A 51 34.32 -22.95 -43.95
N ASN A 52 35.11 -22.58 -44.96
CA ASN A 52 34.83 -21.60 -46.04
C ASN A 52 35.37 -22.24 -47.36
N PRO A 53 35.25 -21.66 -48.58
CA PRO A 53 34.19 -20.87 -49.24
C PRO A 53 33.83 -21.38 -50.67
N GLN A 54 32.74 -20.91 -51.31
CA GLN A 54 32.79 -20.47 -52.74
C GLN A 54 31.59 -19.59 -53.17
N LYS A 55 31.91 -18.67 -54.10
CA LYS A 55 31.18 -17.61 -54.85
C LYS A 55 29.75 -17.99 -55.29
N GLU A 56 28.80 -17.08 -55.54
CA GLU A 56 28.85 -16.02 -56.57
C GLU A 56 27.58 -15.13 -56.58
N TYR A 57 27.77 -13.84 -56.95
CA TYR A 57 26.84 -12.81 -57.49
C TYR A 57 25.57 -12.34 -56.75
N GLY A 58 25.43 -10.99 -56.60
CA GLY A 58 24.11 -10.34 -56.56
C GLY A 58 23.94 -9.06 -55.71
N SER A 59 24.49 -7.94 -56.18
CA SER A 59 23.98 -6.54 -56.10
C SER A 59 23.41 -5.92 -54.80
N SER A 60 24.10 -4.85 -54.38
CA SER A 60 23.60 -3.53 -53.92
C SER A 60 22.86 -3.41 -52.57
N ARG A 61 23.53 -2.83 -51.56
CA ARG A 61 23.48 -1.40 -51.15
C ARG A 61 22.14 -0.93 -50.59
N GLY A 62 22.08 -0.72 -49.28
CA GLY A 62 21.06 0.11 -48.63
C GLY A 62 21.21 0.16 -47.12
N LYS A 63 21.78 1.26 -46.62
CA LYS A 63 21.92 1.57 -45.18
C LYS A 63 20.55 1.82 -44.52
N ARG A 64 20.42 1.34 -43.29
CA ARG A 64 19.83 1.95 -42.07
C ARG A 64 18.82 3.09 -42.27
N ASN A 65 17.61 2.94 -41.73
CA ASN A 65 17.11 3.83 -40.67
C ASN A 65 15.92 3.21 -39.91
N TRP A 66 16.09 2.95 -38.61
CA TRP A 66 15.05 2.45 -37.69
C TRP A 66 14.32 3.63 -37.02
N MET A 67 13.78 4.52 -37.85
CA MET A 67 12.90 5.62 -37.43
C MET A 67 11.83 5.74 -38.50
N ASP A 68 10.76 4.96 -38.32
CA ASP A 68 9.40 5.12 -38.86
C ASP A 68 8.76 3.73 -38.97
N ALA A 69 8.34 3.18 -37.84
CA ALA A 69 7.35 2.11 -37.80
C ALA A 69 6.04 2.70 -37.28
N SER A 70 5.57 3.74 -37.99
CA SER A 70 4.17 4.13 -38.00
C SER A 70 3.32 2.91 -38.35
N TRP A 71 2.25 2.72 -37.57
CA TRP A 71 1.24 1.69 -37.74
C TRP A 71 0.46 1.90 -39.06
N GLY A 72 1.07 1.57 -40.19
CA GLY A 72 0.48 1.77 -41.51
C GLY A 72 0.94 0.71 -42.50
N SER A 73 -0.03 0.13 -43.21
CA SER A 73 0.16 -0.69 -44.41
C SER A 73 0.56 -2.17 -44.25
N LYS A 74 -0.37 -2.99 -43.72
CA LYS A 74 -0.68 -4.32 -44.26
C LYS A 74 -2.16 -4.67 -44.02
N TRP A 75 -3.05 -4.13 -44.86
CA TRP A 75 -4.49 -4.46 -44.85
C TRP A 75 -5.09 -4.49 -46.26
N ASP A 76 -4.27 -4.58 -47.31
CA ASP A 76 -4.80 -4.63 -48.67
C ASP A 76 -4.86 -6.08 -49.15
N SER A 77 -6.01 -6.72 -48.88
CA SER A 77 -6.69 -7.62 -49.82
C SER A 77 -7.97 -8.14 -49.14
N SER A 78 -9.11 -7.66 -49.62
CA SER A 78 -10.45 -8.15 -49.30
C SER A 78 -10.96 -7.90 -47.87
N SER A 79 -11.33 -6.66 -47.57
CA SER A 79 -12.46 -6.42 -46.68
C SER A 79 -13.24 -5.20 -47.17
N ARG A 80 -14.54 -5.40 -47.39
CA ARG A 80 -15.46 -4.29 -47.64
C ARG A 80 -15.43 -3.42 -46.39
N GLN A 81 -14.72 -2.30 -46.47
CA GLN A 81 -14.72 -1.30 -45.41
C GLN A 81 -16.10 -0.66 -45.40
N SER A 82 -17.02 -1.27 -44.65
CA SER A 82 -18.31 -0.70 -44.31
C SER A 82 -18.02 0.57 -43.50
N THR A 83 -18.07 1.72 -44.17
CA THR A 83 -18.14 3.02 -43.51
C THR A 83 -19.47 3.05 -42.76
N TRP A 84 -19.45 2.68 -41.47
CA TRP A 84 -20.62 2.79 -40.60
C TRP A 84 -21.01 4.27 -40.55
N THR A 85 -22.04 4.61 -41.31
CA THR A 85 -22.71 5.90 -41.31
C THR A 85 -24.03 5.67 -40.57
N PRO A 86 -24.03 5.78 -39.23
CA PRO A 86 -25.25 5.56 -38.47
C PRO A 86 -26.33 6.52 -38.95
N ASP A 87 -27.53 6.00 -39.13
CA ASP A 87 -28.71 6.86 -39.23
C ASP A 87 -28.84 7.69 -37.93
N ASP A 88 -29.45 8.87 -37.99
CA ASP A 88 -29.56 9.77 -36.83
C ASP A 88 -30.27 9.07 -35.65
N ALA A 89 -31.21 8.18 -35.95
CA ALA A 89 -31.88 7.34 -34.96
C ALA A 89 -30.93 6.33 -34.28
N GLU A 90 -30.00 5.73 -35.04
CA GLU A 90 -28.98 4.83 -34.49
C GLU A 90 -27.96 5.60 -33.65
N LEU A 91 -27.59 6.81 -34.08
CA LEU A 91 -26.69 7.68 -33.34
C LEU A 91 -27.31 8.10 -32.00
N GLU A 92 -28.60 8.46 -31.97
CA GLU A 92 -29.31 8.77 -30.73
C GLU A 92 -29.47 7.54 -29.82
N ALA A 93 -29.71 6.35 -30.38
CA ALA A 93 -29.77 5.11 -29.61
C ALA A 93 -28.41 4.76 -28.96
N VAL A 94 -27.30 4.99 -29.68
CA VAL A 94 -25.95 4.82 -29.15
C VAL A 94 -25.66 5.84 -28.05
N LYS A 95 -26.00 7.12 -28.24
CA LYS A 95 -25.88 8.15 -27.19
C LYS A 95 -26.68 7.79 -25.94
N ALA A 96 -27.91 7.31 -26.10
CA ALA A 96 -28.75 6.86 -24.99
C ALA A 96 -28.13 5.66 -24.26
N SER A 97 -27.56 4.70 -25.00
CA SER A 97 -26.87 3.53 -24.44
C SER A 97 -25.61 3.93 -23.66
N ILE A 98 -24.82 4.88 -24.19
CA ILE A 98 -23.65 5.45 -23.50
C ILE A 98 -24.09 6.16 -22.21
N ALA A 99 -25.16 6.97 -22.27
CA ALA A 99 -25.69 7.66 -21.09
C ALA A 99 -26.22 6.69 -20.02
N GLN A 100 -26.80 5.55 -20.43
CA GLN A 100 -27.18 4.47 -19.50
C GLN A 100 -25.96 3.78 -18.89
N MET A 101 -24.94 3.49 -19.70
CA MET A 101 -23.68 2.89 -19.23
C MET A 101 -22.96 3.79 -18.24
N GLN A 102 -22.87 5.11 -18.52
CA GLN A 102 -22.31 6.09 -17.60
C GLN A 102 -23.02 6.09 -16.24
N ARG A 103 -24.36 6.08 -16.25
CA ARG A 103 -25.16 5.99 -15.00
C ARG A 103 -24.91 4.69 -14.25
N LEU A 104 -24.78 3.57 -14.96
CA LEU A 104 -24.48 2.28 -14.36
C LEU A 104 -23.07 2.24 -13.75
N ILE A 105 -22.08 2.81 -14.43
CA ILE A 105 -20.70 2.93 -13.93
C ILE A 105 -20.66 3.74 -12.63
N LEU A 106 -21.34 4.89 -12.58
CA LEU A 106 -21.39 5.71 -11.37
C LEU A 106 -22.06 4.98 -10.20
N ARG A 107 -23.17 4.26 -10.44
CA ARG A 107 -23.82 3.43 -9.41
C ARG A 107 -22.90 2.31 -8.91
N HIS A 108 -22.13 1.68 -9.80
CA HIS A 108 -21.15 0.67 -9.41
C HIS A 108 -20.00 1.28 -8.60
N GLU A 109 -19.51 2.46 -8.97
CA GLU A 109 -18.50 3.17 -8.20
C GLU A 109 -19.01 3.50 -6.79
N ASP A 110 -20.25 3.97 -6.66
CA ASP A 110 -20.88 4.22 -5.36
C ASP A 110 -21.00 2.94 -4.51
N ALA A 111 -21.46 1.84 -5.10
CA ALA A 111 -21.55 0.55 -4.41
C ALA A 111 -20.18 0.05 -3.92
N ILE A 112 -19.14 0.15 -4.76
CA ILE A 112 -17.76 -0.20 -4.39
C ILE A 112 -17.26 0.70 -3.27
N ASN A 113 -17.53 2.00 -3.33
CA ASN A 113 -17.10 2.95 -2.31
C ASN A 113 -17.78 2.66 -0.96
N LEU A 114 -19.07 2.33 -0.94
CA LEU A 114 -19.77 1.92 0.28
C LEU A 114 -19.14 0.68 0.91
N GLN A 115 -18.88 -0.35 0.11
CA GLN A 115 -18.23 -1.58 0.59
C GLN A 115 -16.81 -1.33 1.13
N ARG A 116 -16.11 -0.34 0.59
CA ARG A 116 -14.75 0.00 1.05
C ARG A 116 -14.73 0.68 2.40
N ILE A 117 -15.77 1.42 2.78
CA ILE A 117 -15.80 2.15 4.07
C ILE A 117 -15.65 1.19 5.26
N GLU A 118 -16.17 -0.03 5.14
CA GLU A 118 -16.18 -1.03 6.20
C GLU A 118 -14.89 -1.85 6.29
N THR A 119 -14.10 -1.88 5.20
CA THR A 119 -12.96 -2.82 5.06
C THR A 119 -11.63 -2.15 4.76
N SER A 120 -11.62 -0.84 4.52
CA SER A 120 -10.44 -0.09 4.09
C SER A 120 -9.96 0.89 5.16
N TYR A 121 -8.64 0.93 5.33
CA TYR A 121 -7.94 1.77 6.28
C TYR A 121 -6.75 2.42 5.58
N VAL A 122 -6.41 3.61 6.03
CA VAL A 122 -5.22 4.35 5.61
C VAL A 122 -4.24 4.38 6.77
N ALA A 123 -3.06 3.82 6.55
CA ALA A 123 -1.97 3.76 7.51
C ALA A 123 -0.88 4.77 7.13
N HIS A 124 -0.69 5.77 7.98
CA HIS A 124 0.33 6.79 7.85
C HIS A 124 1.53 6.40 8.72
N MET A 125 2.67 6.11 8.12
CA MET A 125 3.88 5.70 8.81
C MET A 125 4.94 6.80 8.72
N ARG A 126 5.42 7.29 9.87
CA ARG A 126 6.51 8.29 9.90
C ARG A 126 7.81 7.70 9.35
N ILE A 127 8.63 8.54 8.71
CA ILE A 127 9.94 8.15 8.17
C ILE A 127 11.08 8.74 8.99
N SER A 128 10.94 10.00 9.41
CA SER A 128 12.01 10.79 10.01
C SER A 128 12.35 10.41 11.47
N THR A 129 11.57 9.52 12.08
CA THR A 129 11.76 9.09 13.47
C THR A 129 12.56 7.80 13.54
N PRO A 130 13.54 7.65 14.46
CA PRO A 130 14.26 6.39 14.68
C PRO A 130 13.34 5.20 14.98
N GLU A 131 12.16 5.47 15.54
CA GLU A 131 11.12 4.49 15.86
C GLU A 131 10.30 4.04 14.63
N ALA A 132 10.53 4.62 13.45
CA ALA A 132 9.78 4.36 12.23
C ALA A 132 9.89 2.90 11.77
N ILE A 133 8.74 2.27 11.53
CA ILE A 133 8.67 0.89 11.02
C ILE A 133 8.98 0.76 9.52
N VAL A 134 8.98 1.86 8.77
CA VAL A 134 9.06 1.88 7.30
C VAL A 134 10.30 1.17 6.76
N THR A 135 11.47 1.41 7.37
CA THR A 135 12.73 0.79 6.95
C THR A 135 12.69 -0.73 7.12
N ALA A 136 12.08 -1.21 8.20
CA ALA A 136 11.97 -2.63 8.45
C ALA A 136 10.94 -3.28 7.50
N VAL A 137 9.81 -2.61 7.22
CA VAL A 137 8.84 -3.05 6.19
C VAL A 137 9.51 -3.18 4.83
N HIS A 138 10.36 -2.22 4.43
CA HIS A 138 11.12 -2.28 3.19
C HIS A 138 12.09 -3.49 3.16
N LYS A 139 12.85 -3.69 4.24
CA LYS A 139 13.77 -4.84 4.37
C LYS A 139 13.03 -6.18 4.31
N THR A 140 11.92 -6.32 5.03
CA THR A 140 11.14 -7.55 4.99
C THR A 140 10.52 -7.78 3.62
N ALA A 141 10.06 -6.74 2.93
CA ALA A 141 9.55 -6.86 1.57
C ALA A 141 10.64 -7.33 0.59
N ALA A 142 11.87 -6.82 0.71
CA ALA A 142 13.01 -7.26 -0.08
C ALA A 142 13.39 -8.71 0.23
N GLY A 143 13.47 -9.08 1.52
CA GLY A 143 13.76 -10.45 1.96
C GLY A 143 12.71 -11.45 1.48
N TRP A 144 11.43 -11.11 1.53
CA TRP A 144 10.36 -11.96 1.02
C TRP A 144 10.45 -12.14 -0.50
N LYS A 145 10.76 -11.07 -1.26
CA LYS A 145 10.97 -11.17 -2.72
C LYS A 145 12.15 -12.07 -3.06
N HIS A 146 13.27 -11.91 -2.37
CA HIS A 146 14.45 -12.75 -2.52
C HIS A 146 14.17 -14.21 -2.16
N ALA A 147 13.40 -14.47 -1.09
CA ALA A 147 12.97 -15.82 -0.73
C ALA A 147 12.09 -16.44 -1.83
N LYS A 148 11.18 -15.65 -2.43
CA LYS A 148 10.33 -16.11 -3.53
C LYS A 148 11.11 -16.47 -4.78
N GLU A 149 12.15 -15.70 -5.10
CA GLU A 149 13.00 -15.92 -6.27
C GLU A 149 13.85 -17.19 -6.12
N ASN A 150 14.39 -17.44 -4.92
CA ASN A 150 15.28 -18.58 -4.69
C ASN A 150 14.53 -19.86 -4.34
N ASN A 151 13.46 -19.79 -3.53
CA ASN A 151 12.74 -20.93 -2.99
C ASN A 151 11.22 -20.67 -2.97
N PRO A 152 10.54 -20.73 -4.12
CA PRO A 152 9.11 -20.38 -4.21
C PRO A 152 8.20 -21.28 -3.36
N GLU A 153 8.53 -22.58 -3.24
CA GLU A 153 7.78 -23.57 -2.46
C GLU A 153 7.79 -23.31 -0.93
N SER A 154 8.74 -22.50 -0.45
CA SER A 154 8.87 -22.21 0.98
C SER A 154 7.87 -21.15 1.47
N LEU A 155 7.32 -20.36 0.54
CA LEU A 155 6.41 -19.26 0.83
C LEU A 155 4.94 -19.65 0.66
N ASN A 156 4.30 -19.97 1.79
CA ASN A 156 2.88 -20.34 1.82
C ASN A 156 1.92 -19.14 1.86
N LYS A 157 2.43 -17.91 2.07
CA LYS A 157 1.61 -16.72 2.31
C LYS A 157 1.96 -15.57 1.37
N PRO A 158 0.97 -14.76 0.95
CA PRO A 158 1.23 -13.62 0.10
C PRO A 158 1.95 -12.50 0.87
N LEU A 159 2.84 -11.77 0.20
CA LEU A 159 3.61 -10.64 0.75
C LEU A 159 2.77 -9.70 1.62
N ARG A 160 1.56 -9.33 1.16
CA ARG A 160 0.64 -8.43 1.89
C ARG A 160 0.33 -8.92 3.31
N ALA A 161 0.10 -10.21 3.50
CA ALA A 161 -0.22 -10.80 4.80
C ALA A 161 1.03 -10.86 5.69
N THR A 162 2.18 -11.20 5.10
CA THR A 162 3.47 -11.21 5.80
C THR A 162 3.81 -9.81 6.32
N LEU A 163 3.70 -8.76 5.49
CA LEU A 163 4.04 -7.39 5.87
C LEU A 163 3.13 -6.85 6.99
N VAL A 164 1.81 -7.08 6.92
CA VAL A 164 0.89 -6.71 8.00
C VAL A 164 1.29 -7.42 9.29
N THR A 165 1.59 -8.72 9.21
CA THR A 165 2.06 -9.50 10.37
C THR A 165 3.35 -8.91 10.93
N CYS A 166 4.31 -8.48 10.09
CA CYS A 166 5.55 -7.83 10.53
C CYS A 166 5.26 -6.59 11.39
N VAL A 167 4.40 -5.72 10.88
CA VAL A 167 4.12 -4.42 11.50
C VAL A 167 3.49 -4.60 12.88
N PHE A 168 2.49 -5.47 12.99
CA PHE A 168 1.80 -5.68 14.27
C PHE A 168 2.60 -6.56 15.23
N LEU A 169 3.50 -7.43 14.74
CA LEU A 169 4.42 -8.18 15.58
C LEU A 169 5.44 -7.27 16.24
N GLU A 170 5.99 -6.31 15.48
CA GLU A 170 6.89 -5.29 16.01
C GLU A 170 6.16 -4.46 17.08
N LEU A 171 4.95 -3.98 16.78
CA LEU A 171 4.16 -3.20 17.73
C LEU A 171 3.94 -3.97 19.02
N ARG A 172 3.50 -5.23 18.94
CA ARG A 172 3.32 -6.11 20.10
C ARG A 172 4.61 -6.24 20.91
N THR A 173 5.75 -6.41 20.24
CA THR A 173 7.04 -6.59 20.88
C THR A 173 7.47 -5.33 21.62
N ARG A 174 7.24 -4.14 21.06
CA ARG A 174 7.52 -2.86 21.72
C ARG A 174 6.59 -2.60 22.91
N VAL A 175 5.31 -2.98 22.81
CA VAL A 175 4.37 -2.89 23.94
C VAL A 175 4.77 -3.83 25.08
N ALA A 176 5.21 -5.05 24.78
CA ALA A 176 5.67 -6.00 25.78
C ALA A 176 7.00 -5.60 26.44
N ASN A 177 7.88 -4.92 25.70
CA ASN A 177 9.23 -4.55 26.13
C ASN A 177 9.37 -3.04 26.38
N LEU A 178 8.38 -2.41 26.98
CA LEU A 178 8.46 -0.98 27.32
C LEU A 178 9.55 -0.73 28.36
N THR A 179 10.42 0.23 28.08
CA THR A 179 11.43 0.69 29.04
C THR A 179 10.86 1.77 29.97
N PRO A 180 11.38 1.92 31.20
CA PRO A 180 10.93 2.97 32.12
C PRO A 180 11.10 4.38 31.53
N ASP A 181 12.15 4.61 30.73
CA ASP A 181 12.39 5.89 30.05
C ASP A 181 11.30 6.19 28.99
N GLN A 182 10.84 5.17 28.27
CA GLN A 182 9.74 5.31 27.31
C GLN A 182 8.43 5.60 28.04
N ILE A 183 8.17 4.91 29.15
CA ILE A 183 6.98 5.15 29.98
C ILE A 183 6.98 6.59 30.50
N GLY A 184 8.13 7.12 30.93
CA GLY A 184 8.27 8.51 31.34
C GLY A 184 7.83 9.50 30.25
N LYS A 185 8.31 9.33 29.02
CA LYS A 185 7.92 10.16 27.87
C LYS A 185 6.43 10.04 27.53
N LEU A 186 5.88 8.83 27.60
CA LEU A 186 4.45 8.60 27.32
C LEU A 186 3.53 9.28 28.35
N LYS A 187 3.98 9.38 29.61
CA LYS A 187 3.28 10.12 30.67
C LYS A 187 3.33 11.63 30.43
N GLU A 188 4.49 12.17 30.08
CA GLU A 188 4.63 13.61 29.76
C GLU A 188 3.68 14.03 28.62
N LEU A 189 3.43 13.13 27.68
CA LEU A 189 2.52 13.33 26.56
C LEU A 189 1.05 13.02 26.89
N ASN A 190 0.72 12.55 28.10
CA ASN A 190 -0.60 12.07 28.51
C ASN A 190 -1.17 10.96 27.60
N TRP A 191 -0.30 10.13 27.03
CA TRP A 191 -0.69 9.00 26.17
C TRP A 191 -0.89 7.71 26.95
N TYR A 192 -0.20 7.58 28.08
CA TYR A 192 -0.20 6.39 28.92
C TYR A 192 -0.32 6.76 30.40
N GLU A 193 -1.24 6.10 31.09
CA GLU A 193 -1.43 6.19 32.53
C GLU A 193 -0.83 4.95 33.19
N GLU A 194 0.22 5.12 34.01
CA GLU A 194 0.93 3.99 34.62
C GLU A 194 0.11 3.37 35.76
N SER A 195 -0.62 4.17 36.53
CA SER A 195 -1.37 3.70 37.70
C SER A 195 -2.38 2.60 37.34
N THR A 196 -3.01 2.74 36.17
CA THR A 196 -3.98 1.78 35.62
C THR A 196 -3.46 1.01 34.42
N SER A 197 -2.20 1.25 34.01
CA SER A 197 -1.60 0.71 32.79
C SER A 197 -2.50 0.85 31.56
N THR A 198 -3.03 2.06 31.35
CA THR A 198 -4.06 2.35 30.34
C THR A 198 -3.53 3.27 29.24
N TRP A 199 -3.82 2.90 27.99
CA TRP A 199 -3.50 3.67 26.79
C TRP A 199 -4.67 4.57 26.41
N HIS A 200 -4.40 5.85 26.19
CA HIS A 200 -5.43 6.79 25.76
C HIS A 200 -5.53 6.88 24.25
N TYR A 201 -6.74 7.21 23.78
CA TYR A 201 -6.94 7.67 22.42
C TYR A 201 -6.37 9.08 22.23
N VAL A 202 -5.90 9.37 21.02
CA VAL A 202 -5.29 10.65 20.68
C VAL A 202 -5.92 11.26 19.44
N LYS A 203 -6.08 12.58 19.45
CA LYS A 203 -6.53 13.39 18.31
C LYS A 203 -5.50 14.47 17.98
N TRP A 204 -5.42 14.80 16.70
CA TRP A 204 -4.56 15.88 16.25
C TRP A 204 -5.17 17.23 16.66
N SER A 205 -4.44 18.00 17.46
CA SER A 205 -4.81 19.39 17.74
C SER A 205 -4.11 20.31 16.73
N PRO A 206 -4.85 21.08 15.91
CA PRO A 206 -4.26 22.02 14.96
C PRO A 206 -3.55 23.19 15.65
N GLU A 207 -4.01 23.57 16.84
CA GLU A 207 -3.48 24.70 17.63
C GLU A 207 -2.07 24.41 18.14
N HIS A 208 -1.88 23.22 18.72
CA HIS A 208 -0.60 22.80 19.28
C HIS A 208 0.27 22.02 18.28
N LYS A 209 -0.26 21.72 17.08
CA LYS A 209 0.37 20.89 16.05
C LYS A 209 0.95 19.58 16.62
N GLN A 210 0.20 18.96 17.52
CA GLN A 210 0.59 17.72 18.19
C GLN A 210 -0.61 16.83 18.48
N LEU A 211 -0.33 15.57 18.79
CA LEU A 211 -1.33 14.61 19.23
C LEU A 211 -1.63 14.82 20.72
N VAL A 212 -2.87 15.15 21.03
CA VAL A 212 -3.37 15.36 22.39
C VAL A 212 -4.36 14.27 22.73
N LYS A 213 -4.47 13.93 24.02
CA LYS A 213 -5.45 12.97 24.55
C LYS A 213 -6.86 13.34 24.09
N ASP A 214 -7.61 12.32 23.67
CA ASP A 214 -9.01 12.42 23.35
C ASP A 214 -9.84 12.12 24.62
N GLU A 215 -10.44 13.16 25.19
CA GLU A 215 -11.25 13.03 26.42
C GLU A 215 -12.61 12.37 26.17
N ASP A 216 -13.03 12.26 24.90
CA ASP A 216 -14.35 11.71 24.52
C ASP A 216 -14.35 10.17 24.54
N ARG A 217 -13.17 9.53 24.55
CA ARG A 217 -13.01 8.08 24.43
C ARG A 217 -12.27 7.51 25.63
N GLU A 218 -12.84 6.49 26.25
CA GLU A 218 -12.18 5.74 27.32
C GLU A 218 -10.94 5.01 26.78
N GLY A 219 -9.89 4.96 27.59
CA GLY A 219 -8.64 4.27 27.24
C GLY A 219 -8.77 2.74 27.26
N ILE A 220 -7.73 2.05 26.80
CA ILE A 220 -7.64 0.59 26.79
C ILE A 220 -6.46 0.14 27.64
N ALA A 221 -6.67 -0.82 28.54
CA ALA A 221 -5.60 -1.41 29.35
C ALA A 221 -4.55 -2.13 28.48
N THR A 222 -3.27 -2.07 28.87
CA THR A 222 -2.17 -2.74 28.15
C THR A 222 -2.42 -4.23 27.92
N ALA A 223 -3.03 -4.91 28.90
CA ALA A 223 -3.36 -6.34 28.77
C ALA A 223 -4.36 -6.60 27.62
N ASP A 224 -5.34 -5.72 27.42
CA ASP A 224 -6.32 -5.86 26.34
C ASP A 224 -5.73 -5.43 25.00
N VAL A 225 -4.85 -4.42 24.97
CA VAL A 225 -4.09 -4.07 23.77
C VAL A 225 -3.26 -5.27 23.28
N LEU A 226 -2.59 -5.99 24.18
CA LEU A 226 -1.84 -7.20 23.82
C LEU A 226 -2.74 -8.30 23.26
N LYS A 227 -3.94 -8.50 23.81
CA LYS A 227 -4.94 -9.44 23.26
C LYS A 227 -5.39 -9.04 21.85
N ILE A 228 -5.66 -7.75 21.63
CA ILE A 228 -6.03 -7.22 20.31
C ILE A 228 -4.90 -7.50 19.30
N LEU A 229 -3.65 -7.25 19.68
CA LEU A 229 -2.48 -7.52 18.83
C LEU A 229 -2.28 -9.02 18.57
N ASP A 230 -2.47 -9.87 19.57
CA ASP A 230 -2.42 -11.33 19.41
C ASP A 230 -3.51 -11.84 18.47
N ASP A 231 -4.71 -11.26 18.53
CA ASP A 231 -5.81 -11.59 17.62
C ASP A 231 -5.48 -11.17 16.17
N ILE A 232 -4.88 -9.99 15.97
CA ILE A 232 -4.39 -9.57 14.64
C ILE A 232 -3.34 -10.55 14.13
N LEU A 233 -2.36 -10.93 14.95
CA LEU A 233 -1.29 -11.86 14.57
C LEU A 233 -1.81 -13.27 14.24
N ARG A 234 -2.93 -13.68 14.85
CA ARG A 234 -3.59 -14.96 14.53
C ARG A 234 -4.37 -14.88 13.22
N ALA A 235 -5.03 -13.75 12.95
CA ALA A 235 -5.94 -13.58 11.82
C ALA A 235 -5.23 -13.14 10.53
N ALA A 236 -4.26 -12.21 10.59
CA ALA A 236 -3.58 -11.64 9.43
C ALA A 236 -2.92 -12.68 8.49
N PRO A 237 -2.29 -13.77 8.98
CA PRO A 237 -1.65 -14.75 8.10
C PRO A 237 -2.63 -15.69 7.40
N LYS A 238 -3.93 -15.64 7.73
CA LYS A 238 -4.94 -16.55 7.17
C LYS A 238 -5.29 -16.17 5.73
N THR A 239 -5.71 -17.18 4.97
CA THR A 239 -6.07 -17.02 3.56
C THR A 239 -7.14 -15.94 3.39
N ASN A 240 -6.89 -15.00 2.46
CA ASN A 240 -7.80 -13.89 2.14
C ASN A 240 -8.19 -12.96 3.32
N ALA A 241 -7.49 -13.02 4.46
CA ALA A 241 -7.75 -12.10 5.57
C ALA A 241 -7.30 -10.67 5.23
N VAL A 242 -6.08 -10.54 4.69
CA VAL A 242 -5.55 -9.28 4.16
C VAL A 242 -5.73 -9.24 2.64
N ALA A 243 -6.58 -8.34 2.16
CA ALA A 243 -6.81 -8.13 0.73
C ALA A 243 -5.77 -7.20 0.11
N ARG A 244 -5.37 -6.17 0.85
CA ARG A 244 -4.48 -5.11 0.37
C ARG A 244 -3.59 -4.59 1.49
N PHE A 245 -2.30 -4.48 1.19
CA PHE A 245 -1.35 -3.73 2.00
C PHE A 245 -0.23 -3.26 1.08
N HIS A 246 -0.29 -2.01 0.63
CA HIS A 246 0.71 -1.45 -0.27
C HIS A 246 0.92 0.04 0.01
N PRO A 247 2.14 0.54 -0.22
CA PRO A 247 2.46 1.95 -0.08
C PRO A 247 1.96 2.73 -1.30
N THR A 248 1.51 3.97 -1.09
CA THR A 248 1.06 4.86 -2.18
C THR A 248 2.20 5.36 -3.06
N ARG A 249 3.45 5.24 -2.59
CA ARG A 249 4.67 5.50 -3.35
C ARG A 249 5.66 4.35 -3.17
N PRO A 250 6.54 4.07 -4.15
CA PRO A 250 7.55 3.02 -4.02
C PRO A 250 8.41 3.24 -2.76
N LEU A 251 8.67 2.16 -2.03
CA LEU A 251 9.61 2.18 -0.92
C LEU A 251 11.04 2.09 -1.47
N ALA A 252 11.92 2.95 -0.96
CA ALA A 252 13.35 2.96 -1.23
C ALA A 252 14.11 2.84 0.09
N GLN A 253 15.42 2.54 -0.01
CA GLN A 253 16.29 2.43 1.16
C GLN A 253 16.40 3.76 1.93
N GLU A 254 16.43 4.87 1.20
CA GLU A 254 16.36 6.22 1.75
C GLU A 254 15.03 6.85 1.31
N MET A 255 14.10 6.96 2.25
CA MET A 255 12.80 7.58 1.99
C MET A 255 12.87 9.06 2.32
N SER A 256 12.47 9.91 1.37
CA SER A 256 12.27 11.33 1.62
C SER A 256 10.83 11.62 2.09
N GLY A 257 10.71 12.70 2.87
CA GLY A 257 9.44 13.20 3.42
C GLY A 257 9.19 12.78 4.86
N GLU A 258 8.14 13.34 5.44
CA GLU A 258 7.79 13.11 6.85
C GLU A 258 7.10 11.76 7.08
N THR A 259 6.20 11.37 6.17
CA THR A 259 5.31 10.21 6.32
C THR A 259 5.11 9.47 4.99
N VAL A 260 5.01 8.13 5.03
CA VAL A 260 4.53 7.27 3.94
C VAL A 260 3.11 6.83 4.22
N THR A 261 2.27 6.85 3.21
CA THR A 261 0.89 6.35 3.31
C THR A 261 0.82 4.94 2.73
N PHE A 262 0.18 4.03 3.46
CA PHE A 262 -0.15 2.69 3.03
C PHE A 262 -1.67 2.55 2.95
N LEU A 263 -2.14 1.93 1.87
CA LEU A 263 -3.51 1.50 1.75
C LEU A 263 -3.62 0.08 2.29
N MET A 264 -4.42 -0.07 3.33
CA MET A 264 -4.71 -1.33 3.99
C MET A 264 -6.17 -1.70 3.77
N GLN A 265 -6.44 -2.93 3.33
CA GLN A 265 -7.80 -3.42 3.14
C GLN A 265 -7.87 -4.89 3.55
N PHE A 266 -8.93 -5.25 4.24
CA PHE A 266 -9.20 -6.64 4.63
C PHE A 266 -10.20 -7.30 3.68
N GLY A 267 -10.27 -8.62 3.73
CA GLY A 267 -11.20 -9.39 2.90
C GLY A 267 -12.67 -9.13 3.27
N ASN A 268 -13.57 -9.44 2.34
CA ASN A 268 -15.00 -9.48 2.59
C ASN A 268 -15.42 -10.92 2.86
N HIS A 269 -16.37 -11.14 3.78
CA HIS A 269 -16.96 -12.47 4.07
C HIS A 269 -15.95 -13.52 4.59
N ASN A 270 -15.07 -13.12 5.50
CA ASN A 270 -14.14 -14.02 6.17
C ASN A 270 -14.09 -13.65 7.64
N ASP A 271 -14.35 -14.60 8.55
CA ASP A 271 -14.33 -14.40 10.00
C ASP A 271 -12.99 -13.79 10.47
N HIS A 272 -11.89 -14.18 9.83
CA HIS A 272 -10.57 -13.60 10.13
C HIS A 272 -10.44 -12.15 9.67
N ALA A 273 -11.05 -11.80 8.52
CA ALA A 273 -11.03 -10.42 8.03
C ALA A 273 -11.93 -9.51 8.87
N GLU A 274 -13.11 -9.99 9.27
CA GLU A 274 -14.00 -9.28 10.19
C GLU A 274 -13.35 -9.03 11.55
N LYS A 275 -12.63 -10.05 12.07
CA LYS A 275 -11.84 -9.90 13.28
C LYS A 275 -10.75 -8.82 13.12
N LEU A 276 -10.06 -8.79 11.98
CA LEU A 276 -9.08 -7.73 11.68
C LEU A 276 -9.73 -6.34 11.66
N CYS A 277 -10.88 -6.17 11.00
CA CYS A 277 -11.61 -4.90 11.02
C CYS A 277 -11.93 -4.46 12.46
N THR A 278 -12.51 -5.36 13.26
CA THR A 278 -12.86 -5.08 14.67
C THR A 278 -11.64 -4.64 15.49
N CYS A 279 -10.52 -5.37 15.36
CA CYS A 279 -9.28 -5.01 16.04
C CYS A 279 -8.72 -3.66 15.53
N MET A 280 -8.83 -3.39 14.22
CA MET A 280 -8.36 -2.13 13.66
C MET A 280 -9.20 -0.94 14.11
N ASP A 281 -10.51 -1.07 14.23
CA ASP A 281 -11.38 -0.01 14.77
C ASP A 281 -11.01 0.36 16.21
N GLN A 282 -10.61 -0.63 17.01
CA GLN A 282 -10.10 -0.40 18.37
C GLN A 282 -8.73 0.27 18.39
N LEU A 283 -7.82 -0.10 17.48
CA LEU A 283 -6.48 0.49 17.39
C LEU A 283 -6.47 1.87 16.72
N CYS A 284 -7.50 2.22 15.95
CA CYS A 284 -7.60 3.52 15.29
C CYS A 284 -7.59 4.65 16.30
N SER A 285 -6.65 5.59 16.11
CA SER A 285 -6.35 6.70 17.01
C SER A 285 -5.86 6.30 18.42
N LEU A 286 -5.50 5.03 18.66
CA LEU A 286 -4.92 4.63 19.95
C LEU A 286 -3.45 5.05 19.99
N SER A 287 -3.03 5.70 21.08
CA SER A 287 -1.66 6.21 21.24
C SER A 287 -0.57 5.14 21.12
N VAL A 288 -0.88 3.88 21.45
CA VAL A 288 0.07 2.76 21.35
C VAL A 288 0.69 2.61 19.95
N THR A 289 -0.06 2.94 18.90
CA THR A 289 0.40 2.86 17.51
C THR A 289 1.57 3.81 17.21
N GLN A 290 1.72 4.88 18.02
CA GLN A 290 2.82 5.83 17.89
C GLN A 290 4.17 5.22 18.27
N LEU A 291 4.22 4.12 19.03
CA LEU A 291 5.46 3.41 19.36
C LEU A 291 6.24 2.93 18.13
N ILE A 292 5.56 2.75 16.99
CA ILE A 292 6.16 2.38 15.71
C ILE A 292 5.99 3.50 14.65
N GLY A 293 5.60 4.70 15.08
CA GLY A 293 5.30 5.83 14.22
C GLY A 293 4.11 5.59 13.27
N LEU A 294 3.16 4.74 13.65
CA LEU A 294 1.99 4.39 12.85
C LEU A 294 0.78 5.21 13.28
N GLY A 295 0.11 5.90 12.35
CA GLY A 295 -1.21 6.48 12.52
C GLY A 295 -2.20 5.81 11.58
N VAL A 296 -3.21 5.14 12.12
CA VAL A 296 -4.24 4.48 11.29
C VAL A 296 -5.56 5.23 11.39
N LYS A 297 -6.22 5.38 10.25
CA LYS A 297 -7.58 5.91 10.14
C LYS A 297 -8.40 5.03 9.21
N PRO A 298 -9.71 4.88 9.45
CA PRO A 298 -10.61 4.33 8.43
C PRO A 298 -10.50 5.14 7.13
N ASP A 299 -10.58 4.47 5.98
CA ASP A 299 -10.54 5.11 4.66
C ASP A 299 -11.84 5.90 4.44
N ARG A 300 -11.90 7.10 5.02
CA ARG A 300 -12.95 8.07 4.72
C ARG A 300 -12.57 8.77 3.43
N ARG A 301 -13.01 8.21 2.30
CA ARG A 301 -13.22 9.03 1.11
C ARG A 301 -14.36 9.97 1.43
N ASP A 302 -14.02 11.21 1.75
CA ASP A 302 -14.96 12.22 2.19
C ASP A 302 -16.24 12.19 1.36
N ALA A 303 -17.36 12.12 2.08
CA ALA A 303 -18.69 12.36 1.55
C ALA A 303 -18.81 13.66 0.76
N ARG A 304 -17.86 14.59 0.90
CA ARG A 304 -17.82 15.87 0.20
C ARG A 304 -17.66 15.75 -1.31
N ARG A 305 -17.06 14.69 -1.85
CA ARG A 305 -17.02 14.47 -3.31
C ARG A 305 -18.31 13.87 -3.87
N ARG A 306 -19.24 13.44 -3.01
CA ARG A 306 -20.56 12.94 -3.44
C ARG A 306 -21.48 14.07 -3.93
N CYS A 307 -21.24 15.33 -3.58
CA CYS A 307 -22.17 16.40 -3.91
C CYS A 307 -22.00 16.93 -5.34
N THR A 308 -20.77 17.04 -5.85
CA THR A 308 -20.52 17.69 -7.14
C THR A 308 -20.93 16.85 -8.36
N VAL A 309 -20.84 15.52 -8.32
CA VAL A 309 -21.18 14.69 -9.50
C VAL A 309 -22.70 14.56 -9.67
N TYR A 310 -23.44 14.45 -8.57
CA TYR A 310 -24.91 14.44 -8.60
C TYR A 310 -25.48 15.81 -9.00
N GLU A 311 -24.87 16.92 -8.60
CA GLU A 311 -25.24 18.25 -9.11
C GLU A 311 -24.99 18.41 -10.61
N ILE A 312 -23.83 17.97 -11.12
CA ILE A 312 -23.53 18.09 -12.56
C ILE A 312 -24.52 17.26 -13.41
N MET A 313 -24.95 16.09 -12.94
CA MET A 313 -25.93 15.26 -13.66
C MET A 313 -27.37 15.77 -13.52
N ASN A 314 -27.72 16.44 -12.43
CA ASN A 314 -29.06 17.03 -12.27
C ASN A 314 -29.19 18.38 -13.01
N VAL A 315 -28.09 19.11 -13.17
CA VAL A 315 -28.02 20.31 -14.01
C VAL A 315 -28.16 19.96 -15.50
N GLY A 316 -27.69 18.78 -15.94
CA GLY A 316 -27.93 18.28 -17.31
C GLY A 316 -29.41 18.02 -17.66
N SER A 317 -30.26 17.78 -16.66
CA SER A 317 -31.71 17.60 -16.85
C SER A 317 -32.52 18.88 -16.64
N LEU A 318 -31.93 19.92 -16.04
CA LEU A 318 -32.56 21.23 -15.78
C LEU A 318 -32.14 22.32 -16.77
N LEU A 319 -31.09 22.09 -17.57
CA LEU A 319 -30.64 23.00 -18.63
C LEU A 319 -31.53 22.99 -19.90
N SER A 320 -32.72 22.38 -19.86
CA SER A 320 -33.77 22.64 -20.86
C SER A 320 -34.71 23.79 -20.48
N ALA A 321 -34.56 24.38 -19.29
CA ALA A 321 -35.32 25.56 -18.86
C ALA A 321 -34.34 26.71 -18.56
N GLY A 322 -34.32 27.72 -19.42
CA GLY A 322 -33.33 28.78 -19.44
C GLY A 322 -33.20 29.58 -18.14
N CYS A 323 -31.99 29.62 -17.58
CA CYS A 323 -31.51 30.71 -16.72
C CYS A 323 -29.98 30.59 -16.55
N LEU A 324 -29.24 30.98 -17.58
CA LEU A 324 -27.79 30.83 -17.67
C LEU A 324 -27.15 32.22 -17.64
N ALA A 325 -27.06 32.84 -16.45
CA ALA A 325 -26.28 34.08 -16.28
C ALA A 325 -25.84 34.40 -14.84
N GLN A 326 -26.52 33.92 -13.79
CA GLN A 326 -26.26 34.41 -12.43
C GLN A 326 -25.38 33.50 -11.55
N GLY A 327 -25.32 32.19 -11.80
CA GLY A 327 -24.68 31.22 -10.88
C GLY A 327 -23.16 31.05 -11.02
N GLN A 328 -22.54 31.61 -12.07
CA GLN A 328 -21.12 31.37 -12.36
C GLN A 328 -20.17 32.27 -11.55
N LYS A 329 -20.69 33.30 -10.88
CA LYS A 329 -19.89 34.25 -10.09
C LYS A 329 -19.68 33.80 -8.63
N GLU A 330 -20.67 33.17 -8.02
CA GLU A 330 -20.57 32.70 -6.61
C GLU A 330 -19.65 31.47 -6.45
N LEU A 331 -19.42 30.71 -7.52
CA LEU A 331 -18.53 29.54 -7.50
C LEU A 331 -17.03 29.89 -7.56
N LEU A 332 -16.67 31.10 -7.99
CA LEU A 332 -15.27 31.53 -8.06
C LEU A 332 -14.77 32.09 -6.72
N ASP A 333 -15.64 32.69 -5.91
CA ASP A 333 -15.26 33.28 -4.62
C ASP A 333 -15.04 32.22 -3.51
N ALA A 334 -15.60 31.00 -3.68
CA ALA A 334 -15.40 29.90 -2.74
C ALA A 334 -14.07 29.12 -2.92
N TRP A 335 -13.28 29.44 -3.94
CA TRP A 335 -11.99 28.78 -4.23
C TRP A 335 -10.76 29.49 -3.64
N TYR A 336 -10.94 30.66 -3.00
CA TYR A 336 -9.84 31.50 -2.49
C TYR A 336 -9.87 31.81 -0.98
N LEU A 337 -10.48 30.94 -0.16
CA LEU A 337 -10.36 30.99 1.30
C LEU A 337 -10.01 29.63 1.91
#